data_AF-A0A1L9RSH2-F1
#
_entry.id   AF-A0A1L9RSH2-F1
#
_cell.length_a   1.000
_cell.length_b   1.000
_cell.length_c   1.000
_cell.angle_alpha   90.00
_cell.angle_beta   90.00
_cell.angle_gamma   90.00
#
_symmetry.space_group_name_H-M   'P 1'
#
loop_
_entity.id
_entity.type
_entity.pdbx_description
1 polymer ?
#
loop_
_entity_poly.entity_id
_entity_poly.type
_entity_poly.pdbx_seq_one_letter_code
_entity_poly.pdbx_strand_id
1 'polypeptide(L)'
;MTKTPVFALHLKDWSLPGAHRILQVIHNVEILQEAATFILDNLFNDEIPPPEVQSITIIVTTDDFLRSIGAAAFHSSSDLDPTRRTIEISETWLSSLSPERLAAELLGVLRHELVHCFQPEPPTQTPSGLVEGIADWVRLISGLRPPHWEARKTSWDAGYDTTAYFLAYLEEEYGRGTVAAINNKAFCVDYSPAIWKELLGKDVDMLWDEKMDSPSDSSTNSSPSKNWAEKLDDANAEPHGLRQQPWKKILKEDEKHHSGPDLAPIDCAGCIPPTPSVAA
;
A
#
# COMPACT_ATOMS: atom_id res chain seq x y z
N MET A 1 4.14 18.96 -12.36
CA MET A 1 4.69 17.69 -11.82
C MET A 1 4.81 17.85 -10.32
N THR A 2 3.95 17.14 -9.60
CA THR A 2 4.04 16.97 -8.15
C THR A 2 5.35 16.26 -7.82
N LYS A 3 6.14 16.85 -6.93
CA LYS A 3 7.45 16.32 -6.55
C LYS A 3 7.24 15.16 -5.58
N THR A 4 7.76 13.97 -5.90
CA THR A 4 7.76 12.84 -4.97
C THR A 4 8.60 13.16 -3.73
N PRO A 5 8.20 12.71 -2.53
CA PRO A 5 8.96 12.96 -1.31
C PRO A 5 10.33 12.27 -1.34
N VAL A 6 11.25 12.75 -0.50
CA VAL A 6 12.49 12.03 -0.20
C VAL A 6 12.18 10.88 0.74
N PHE A 7 12.65 9.67 0.41
CA PHE A 7 12.49 8.50 1.27
C PHE A 7 13.75 8.23 2.07
N ALA A 8 13.57 7.85 3.34
CA ALA A 8 14.62 7.35 4.21
C ALA A 8 14.18 6.03 4.85
N LEU A 9 15.15 5.13 5.09
CA LEU A 9 14.94 3.90 5.83
C LEU A 9 15.81 3.92 7.09
N HIS A 10 15.20 3.69 8.25
CA HIS A 10 15.87 3.59 9.53
C HIS A 10 15.62 2.20 10.13
N LEU A 11 16.68 1.40 10.21
CA LEU A 11 16.69 0.13 10.93
C LEU A 11 17.28 0.39 12.32
N LYS A 12 16.43 0.42 13.36
CA LYS A 12 16.87 0.69 14.74
C LYS A 12 17.83 -0.41 15.25
N ASP A 13 17.50 -1.66 14.96
CA ASP A 13 18.32 -2.82 15.28
C ASP A 13 18.43 -3.72 14.04
N TRP A 14 19.63 -3.75 13.47
CA TRP A 14 19.89 -4.48 12.24
C TRP A 14 20.03 -5.99 12.45
N SER A 15 20.18 -6.44 13.70
CA SER A 15 20.30 -7.86 14.03
C SER A 15 18.95 -8.60 13.97
N LEU A 16 17.85 -7.86 13.95
CA LEU A 16 16.50 -8.43 14.00
C LEU A 16 16.10 -9.09 12.67
N PRO A 17 15.40 -10.23 12.71
CA PRO A 17 14.96 -10.89 11.49
C PRO A 17 14.10 -9.99 10.59
N GLY A 18 13.21 -9.18 11.17
CA GLY A 18 12.35 -8.27 10.40
C GLY A 18 13.12 -7.15 9.67
N ALA A 19 14.24 -6.70 10.24
CA ALA A 19 15.13 -5.74 9.58
C ALA A 19 15.79 -6.33 8.33
N HIS A 20 16.08 -7.64 8.33
CA HIS A 20 16.56 -8.33 7.13
C HIS A 20 15.43 -8.56 6.11
N ARG A 21 14.21 -8.89 6.59
CA ARG A 21 13.03 -9.13 5.74
C ARG A 21 12.66 -7.91 4.91
N ILE A 22 12.67 -6.70 5.49
CA ILE A 22 12.34 -5.49 4.72
C ILE A 22 13.36 -5.26 3.59
N LEU A 23 14.65 -5.52 3.82
CA LEU A 23 15.70 -5.34 2.82
C LEU A 23 15.63 -6.37 1.68
N GLN A 24 14.99 -7.52 1.89
CA GLN A 24 14.73 -8.49 0.81
C GLN A 24 13.76 -7.94 -0.24
N VAL A 25 12.92 -6.97 0.13
CA VAL A 25 11.90 -6.37 -0.75
C VAL A 25 12.30 -4.95 -1.14
N ILE A 26 12.67 -4.13 -0.18
CA ILE A 26 12.97 -2.71 -0.34
C ILE A 26 14.47 -2.52 -0.25
N HIS A 27 15.13 -2.69 -1.38
CA HIS A 27 16.56 -2.44 -1.55
C HIS A 27 16.83 -1.33 -2.58
N ASN A 28 15.81 -0.87 -3.30
CA ASN A 28 15.82 0.30 -4.17
C ASN A 28 14.66 1.25 -3.81
N VAL A 29 14.92 2.55 -3.85
CA VAL A 29 13.93 3.61 -3.62
C VAL A 29 12.85 3.68 -4.70
N GLU A 30 13.12 3.16 -5.90
CA GLU A 30 12.18 3.15 -7.04
C GLU A 30 10.83 2.54 -6.69
N ILE A 31 10.80 1.50 -5.85
CA ILE A 31 9.55 0.87 -5.39
C ILE A 31 8.69 1.85 -4.58
N LEU A 32 9.32 2.65 -3.72
CA LEU A 32 8.63 3.65 -2.90
C LEU A 32 8.21 4.86 -3.73
N GLN A 33 9.04 5.27 -4.68
CA GLN A 33 8.72 6.34 -5.64
C GLN A 33 7.56 5.96 -6.55
N GLU A 34 7.52 4.70 -7.01
CA GLU A 34 6.41 4.18 -7.79
C GLU A 34 5.14 4.14 -6.96
N ALA A 35 5.18 3.62 -5.73
CA ALA A 35 4.03 3.63 -4.84
C ALA A 35 3.49 5.06 -4.60
N ALA A 36 4.38 6.03 -4.33
CA ALA A 36 3.99 7.43 -4.16
C ALA A 36 3.38 8.01 -5.44
N THR A 37 4.00 7.78 -6.60
CA THR A 37 3.48 8.27 -7.89
C THR A 37 2.11 7.68 -8.17
N PHE A 38 1.92 6.39 -7.93
CA PHE A 38 0.65 5.72 -8.09
C PHE A 38 -0.45 6.32 -7.20
N ILE A 39 -0.14 6.65 -5.95
CA ILE A 39 -1.07 7.33 -5.04
C ILE A 39 -1.42 8.73 -5.60
N LEU A 40 -0.40 9.49 -5.98
CA LEU A 40 -0.56 10.85 -6.50
C LEU A 40 -1.44 10.88 -7.76
N ASP A 41 -1.25 9.93 -8.68
CA ASP A 41 -1.97 9.86 -9.95
C ASP A 41 -3.44 9.39 -9.82
N ASN A 42 -3.80 8.76 -8.70
CA ASN A 42 -5.13 8.18 -8.48
C ASN A 42 -5.97 8.95 -7.47
N LEU A 43 -5.37 9.71 -6.55
CA LEU A 43 -6.10 10.47 -5.53
C LEU A 43 -6.05 11.99 -5.71
N PHE A 44 -5.18 12.50 -6.60
CA PHE A 44 -4.92 13.93 -6.73
C PHE A 44 -4.82 14.35 -8.20
N ASN A 45 -4.98 15.65 -8.46
CA ASN A 45 -4.83 16.28 -9.77
C ASN A 45 -4.65 17.81 -9.60
N ASP A 46 -4.67 18.57 -10.70
CA ASP A 46 -4.47 20.02 -10.64
C ASP A 46 -5.59 20.77 -9.88
N GLU A 47 -6.82 20.23 -9.85
CA GLU A 47 -7.95 20.77 -9.09
C GLU A 47 -7.97 20.29 -7.63
N ILE A 48 -7.37 19.13 -7.37
CA ILE A 48 -7.25 18.46 -6.08
C ILE A 48 -5.76 18.26 -5.79
N PRO A 49 -5.01 19.32 -5.45
CA PRO A 49 -3.58 19.20 -5.23
C PRO A 49 -3.31 18.38 -3.95
N PRO A 50 -2.27 17.52 -3.94
CA PRO A 50 -1.87 16.83 -2.72
C PRO A 50 -1.27 17.80 -1.71
N PRO A 51 -1.29 17.48 -0.41
CA PRO A 51 -0.53 18.23 0.58
C PRO A 51 0.97 18.12 0.30
N GLU A 52 1.72 19.11 0.79
CA GLU A 52 3.18 19.07 0.70
C GLU A 52 3.75 18.01 1.65
N VAL A 53 4.44 17.01 1.08
CA VAL A 53 5.21 16.01 1.82
C VAL A 53 6.65 16.07 1.33
N GLN A 54 7.55 16.57 2.18
CA GLN A 54 8.95 16.72 1.83
C GLN A 54 9.72 15.40 1.97
N SER A 55 9.43 14.63 3.03
CA SER A 55 10.11 13.37 3.27
C SER A 55 9.26 12.36 4.04
N ILE A 56 9.48 11.09 3.76
CA ILE A 56 8.87 9.96 4.47
C ILE A 56 9.98 9.05 4.98
N THR A 57 10.04 8.86 6.30
CA THR A 57 11.00 7.94 6.93
C THR A 57 10.30 6.64 7.33
N ILE A 58 10.73 5.53 6.75
CA ILE A 58 10.27 4.19 7.12
C ILE A 58 11.16 3.68 8.25
N ILE A 59 10.55 3.21 9.33
CA ILE A 59 11.25 2.77 10.54
C ILE A 59 10.82 1.34 10.85
N VAL A 60 11.76 0.39 10.88
CA VAL A 60 11.46 -0.93 11.45
C VAL A 60 11.66 -0.86 12.96
N THR A 61 10.60 -1.16 13.71
CA THR A 61 10.52 -0.90 15.14
C THR A 61 10.06 -2.13 15.92
N THR A 62 10.57 -2.28 17.14
CA THR A 62 10.09 -3.25 18.14
C THR A 62 9.15 -2.58 19.15
N ASP A 63 8.57 -1.42 18.80
CA ASP A 63 7.75 -0.63 19.69
C ASP A 63 6.54 -1.44 20.19
N ASP A 64 6.33 -1.39 21.50
CA ASP A 64 5.19 -2.03 22.15
C ASP A 64 3.86 -1.40 21.74
N PHE A 65 3.87 -0.15 21.27
CA PHE A 65 2.67 0.53 20.79
C PHE A 65 2.00 -0.24 19.64
N LEU A 66 2.73 -0.57 18.58
CA LEU A 66 2.17 -1.34 17.44
C LEU A 66 1.63 -2.69 17.89
N ARG A 67 2.33 -3.34 18.83
CA ARG A 67 1.89 -4.61 19.43
C ARG A 67 0.62 -4.44 20.24
N SER A 68 0.46 -3.32 20.96
CA SER A 68 -0.69 -3.05 21.81
C SER A 68 -1.98 -2.82 21.01
N ILE A 69 -1.87 -2.28 19.80
CA ILE A 69 -3.00 -2.05 18.89
C ILE A 69 -3.14 -3.16 17.83
N GLY A 70 -2.23 -4.14 17.81
CA GLY A 70 -2.24 -5.24 16.86
C GLY A 70 -1.99 -4.82 15.41
N ALA A 71 -1.29 -3.69 15.18
CA ALA A 71 -1.07 -3.14 13.86
C ALA A 71 0.24 -3.64 13.23
N ALA A 72 0.21 -3.82 11.91
CA ALA A 72 1.39 -4.15 11.12
C ALA A 72 2.32 -2.94 10.93
N ALA A 73 1.73 -1.77 10.77
CA ALA A 73 2.41 -0.50 10.65
C ALA A 73 1.55 0.64 11.19
N PHE A 74 2.14 1.83 11.30
CA PHE A 74 1.45 3.05 11.68
C PHE A 74 2.18 4.25 11.08
N HIS A 75 1.44 5.14 10.42
CA HIS A 75 1.95 6.42 9.97
C HIS A 75 1.85 7.50 11.05
N SER A 76 2.72 8.51 10.99
CA SER A 76 2.63 9.69 11.84
C SER A 76 3.31 10.91 11.19
N SER A 77 3.02 12.10 11.72
CA SER A 77 3.70 13.36 11.38
C SER A 77 4.35 14.00 12.58
N SER A 78 5.35 14.84 12.33
CA SER A 78 5.89 15.72 13.37
C SER A 78 4.98 16.92 13.61
N ASP A 79 4.71 17.22 14.88
CA ASP A 79 4.03 18.46 15.29
C ASP A 79 4.83 19.73 14.93
N LEU A 80 6.15 19.61 14.76
CA LEU A 80 7.05 20.71 14.41
C LEU A 80 7.15 20.94 12.91
N ASP A 81 7.04 19.87 12.12
CA ASP A 81 7.12 19.90 10.66
C ASP A 81 6.22 18.80 10.06
N PRO A 82 4.93 19.10 9.79
CA PRO A 82 3.97 18.11 9.29
C PRO A 82 4.26 17.66 7.86
N THR A 83 5.19 18.33 7.15
CA THR A 83 5.64 17.89 5.82
C THR A 83 6.61 16.71 5.90
N ARG A 84 7.06 16.35 7.10
CA ARG A 84 7.87 15.16 7.38
C ARG A 84 7.00 14.10 8.03
N ARG A 85 6.87 12.97 7.33
CA ARG A 85 6.09 11.82 7.77
C ARG A 85 6.98 10.66 8.16
N THR A 86 6.45 9.81 9.02
CA THR A 86 7.07 8.57 9.47
C THR A 86 6.10 7.43 9.24
N ILE A 87 6.62 6.27 8.85
CA ILE A 87 5.89 5.02 8.82
C ILE A 87 6.67 4.03 9.67
N GLU A 88 6.11 3.65 10.81
CA GLU A 88 6.69 2.63 11.67
C GLU A 88 6.12 1.27 11.31
N ILE A 89 6.98 0.28 11.06
CA ILE A 89 6.60 -1.09 10.72
C ILE A 89 7.01 -2.00 11.86
N SER A 90 6.07 -2.86 12.28
CA SER A 90 6.29 -3.86 13.30
C SER A 90 7.30 -4.90 12.81
N GLU A 91 8.43 -4.99 13.52
CA GLU A 91 9.44 -6.01 13.26
C GLU A 91 8.86 -7.41 13.43
N THR A 92 8.04 -7.63 14.46
CA THR A 92 7.48 -8.95 14.75
C THR A 92 6.49 -9.39 13.67
N TRP A 93 5.71 -8.45 13.12
CA TRP A 93 4.84 -8.70 11.97
C TRP A 93 5.67 -9.07 10.73
N LEU A 94 6.68 -8.28 10.38
CA LEU A 94 7.58 -8.56 9.25
C LEU A 94 8.22 -9.95 9.35
N SER A 95 8.68 -10.32 10.55
CA SER A 95 9.29 -11.61 10.85
C SER A 95 8.33 -12.79 10.70
N SER A 96 7.03 -12.57 10.90
CA SER A 96 5.99 -13.61 10.82
C SER A 96 5.54 -13.94 9.40
N LEU A 97 5.85 -13.08 8.41
CA LEU A 97 5.41 -13.27 7.03
C LEU A 97 6.11 -14.45 6.36
N SER A 98 5.35 -15.23 5.59
CA SER A 98 5.93 -16.29 4.75
C SER A 98 6.75 -15.67 3.60
N PRO A 99 7.82 -16.33 3.13
CA PRO A 99 8.62 -15.83 2.00
C PRO A 99 7.79 -15.51 0.75
N GLU A 100 6.78 -16.31 0.45
CA GLU A 100 5.94 -16.18 -0.74
C GLU A 100 5.02 -14.96 -0.67
N ARG A 101 4.67 -14.51 0.54
CA ARG A 101 3.76 -13.39 0.78
C ARG A 101 4.48 -12.11 1.19
N LEU A 102 5.75 -12.20 1.59
CA LEU A 102 6.53 -11.09 2.12
C LEU A 102 6.43 -9.83 1.25
N ALA A 103 6.72 -9.93 -0.04
CA ALA A 103 6.69 -8.77 -0.94
C ALA A 103 5.29 -8.18 -1.08
N ALA A 104 4.27 -9.01 -1.34
CA ALA A 104 2.91 -8.53 -1.55
C ALA A 104 2.30 -7.91 -0.28
N GLU A 105 2.54 -8.49 0.90
CA GLU A 105 2.03 -7.95 2.16
C GLU A 105 2.76 -6.68 2.58
N LEU A 106 4.09 -6.67 2.53
CA LEU A 106 4.89 -5.50 2.87
C LEU A 106 4.55 -4.30 1.98
N LEU A 107 4.51 -4.51 0.66
CA LEU A 107 4.19 -3.43 -0.29
C LEU A 107 2.72 -3.00 -0.20
N GLY A 108 1.82 -3.91 0.18
CA GLY A 108 0.42 -3.58 0.43
C GLY A 108 0.25 -2.69 1.66
N VAL A 109 0.85 -3.07 2.79
CA VAL A 109 0.82 -2.27 4.03
C VAL A 109 1.52 -0.93 3.84
N LEU A 110 2.68 -0.90 3.17
CA LEU A 110 3.36 0.37 2.90
C LEU A 110 2.54 1.30 2.02
N ARG A 111 1.85 0.80 0.98
CA ARG A 111 0.98 1.64 0.17
C ARG A 111 -0.17 2.22 0.98
N HIS A 112 -0.78 1.41 1.84
CA HIS A 112 -1.83 1.85 2.74
C HIS A 112 -1.33 3.02 3.62
N GLU A 113 -0.21 2.85 4.32
CA GLU A 113 0.35 3.91 5.18
C GLU A 113 0.84 5.14 4.38
N LEU A 114 1.32 4.95 3.16
CA LEU A 114 1.71 6.05 2.27
C LEU A 114 0.50 6.88 1.85
N VAL A 115 -0.68 6.29 1.65
CA VAL A 115 -1.90 7.07 1.37
C VAL A 115 -2.17 8.04 2.51
N HIS A 116 -2.09 7.57 3.76
CA HIS A 116 -2.27 8.44 4.91
C HIS A 116 -1.21 9.53 5.03
N CYS A 117 0.03 9.29 4.58
CA CYS A 117 1.05 10.34 4.52
C CYS A 117 0.65 11.50 3.58
N PHE A 118 -0.14 11.23 2.54
CA PHE A 118 -0.66 12.22 1.60
C PHE A 118 -2.10 12.67 1.93
N GLN A 119 -2.75 12.10 2.94
CA GLN A 119 -4.02 12.62 3.43
C GLN A 119 -3.74 13.74 4.46
N PRO A 120 -4.43 14.89 4.35
CA PRO A 120 -4.53 15.83 5.47
C PRO A 120 -5.14 15.14 6.69
N GLU A 121 -4.98 15.75 7.87
CA GLU A 121 -5.72 15.30 9.05
C GLU A 121 -7.23 15.32 8.74
N PRO A 122 -7.95 14.20 8.93
CA PRO A 122 -9.37 14.17 8.65
C PRO A 122 -10.11 15.11 9.61
N PRO A 123 -11.11 15.88 9.12
CA PRO A 123 -12.10 16.51 9.98
C PRO A 123 -12.68 15.48 10.95
N THR A 124 -13.06 15.92 12.15
CA THR A 124 -13.59 15.03 13.22
C THR A 124 -14.85 14.25 12.81
N GLN A 125 -15.53 14.69 11.76
CA GLN A 125 -16.76 14.10 11.25
C GLN A 125 -16.54 13.07 10.14
N THR A 126 -15.33 12.99 9.58
CA THR A 126 -15.01 12.03 8.51
C THR A 126 -15.00 10.62 9.09
N PRO A 127 -15.82 9.68 8.57
CA PRO A 127 -15.87 8.32 9.08
C PRO A 127 -14.51 7.64 8.93
N SER A 128 -13.99 7.08 10.03
CA SER A 128 -12.67 6.42 10.02
C SER A 128 -12.62 5.29 9.01
N GLY A 129 -13.70 4.52 8.83
CA GLY A 129 -13.73 3.48 7.81
C GLY A 129 -13.66 4.01 6.36
N LEU A 130 -14.10 5.24 6.09
CA LEU A 130 -13.85 5.87 4.78
C LEU A 130 -12.37 6.20 4.60
N VAL A 131 -11.72 6.72 5.64
CA VAL A 131 -10.27 7.03 5.65
C VAL A 131 -9.46 5.77 5.35
N GLU A 132 -9.67 4.71 6.13
CA GLU A 132 -9.02 3.40 5.97
C GLU A 132 -9.37 2.75 4.63
N GLY A 133 -10.64 2.88 4.21
CA GLY A 133 -11.14 2.30 2.97
C GLY A 133 -10.53 2.92 1.73
N ILE A 134 -10.22 4.22 1.72
CA ILE A 134 -9.50 4.88 0.61
C ILE A 134 -8.06 4.34 0.51
N ALA A 135 -7.37 4.20 1.65
CA ALA A 135 -6.03 3.62 1.68
C ALA A 135 -6.02 2.17 1.13
N ASP A 136 -7.02 1.38 1.54
CA ASP A 136 -7.16 0.00 1.05
C ASP A 136 -7.73 -0.10 -0.37
N TRP A 137 -8.45 0.89 -0.87
CA TRP A 137 -8.82 1.00 -2.28
C TRP A 137 -7.58 1.16 -3.16
N VAL A 138 -6.63 2.03 -2.79
CA VAL A 138 -5.36 2.17 -3.51
C VAL A 138 -4.58 0.85 -3.50
N ARG A 139 -4.54 0.16 -2.34
CA ARG A 139 -3.94 -1.16 -2.21
C ARG A 139 -4.62 -2.20 -3.13
N LEU A 140 -5.95 -2.17 -3.21
CA LEU A 140 -6.75 -3.05 -4.06
C LEU A 140 -6.40 -2.87 -5.54
N ILE A 141 -6.47 -1.64 -6.04
CA ILE A 141 -6.19 -1.35 -7.47
C ILE A 141 -4.71 -1.54 -7.83
N SER A 142 -3.81 -1.53 -6.84
CA SER A 142 -2.40 -1.91 -7.01
C SER A 142 -2.17 -3.42 -7.15
N GLY A 143 -3.21 -4.24 -6.99
CA GLY A 143 -3.13 -5.70 -7.04
C GLY A 143 -2.43 -6.32 -5.82
N LEU A 144 -2.50 -5.66 -4.66
CA LEU A 144 -1.83 -6.05 -3.41
C LEU A 144 -2.80 -6.49 -2.31
N ARG A 145 -3.97 -6.97 -2.74
CA ARG A 145 -5.00 -7.53 -1.87
C ARG A 145 -4.48 -8.75 -1.07
N PRO A 146 -4.69 -8.79 0.25
CA PRO A 146 -4.55 -9.98 1.07
C PRO A 146 -5.52 -11.12 0.70
N PRO A 147 -5.16 -12.40 0.91
CA PRO A 147 -6.03 -13.53 0.54
C PRO A 147 -7.34 -13.57 1.33
N HIS A 148 -7.35 -13.02 2.53
CA HIS A 148 -8.50 -13.05 3.45
C HIS A 148 -9.51 -11.92 3.19
N TRP A 149 -9.26 -11.03 2.24
CA TRP A 149 -10.19 -9.96 1.90
C TRP A 149 -11.40 -10.50 1.16
N GLU A 150 -12.57 -10.16 1.68
CA GLU A 150 -13.85 -10.66 1.21
C GLU A 150 -14.86 -9.53 1.13
N ALA A 151 -15.75 -9.57 0.13
CA ALA A 151 -16.84 -8.61 0.03
C ALA A 151 -17.89 -8.92 1.12
N ARG A 152 -17.79 -8.22 2.26
CA ARG A 152 -18.72 -8.39 3.37
C ARG A 152 -19.94 -7.47 3.22
N LYS A 153 -21.10 -7.95 3.70
CA LYS A 153 -22.35 -7.20 3.76
C LYS A 153 -22.54 -6.58 5.15
N THR A 154 -21.67 -5.65 5.52
CA THR A 154 -21.76 -4.90 6.78
C THR A 154 -22.21 -3.47 6.50
N SER A 155 -21.33 -2.49 6.70
CA SER A 155 -21.58 -1.07 6.41
C SER A 155 -20.60 -0.58 5.34
N TRP A 156 -20.99 0.45 4.59
CA TRP A 156 -20.15 1.07 3.57
C TRP A 156 -18.88 1.67 4.16
N ASP A 157 -18.89 2.07 5.43
CA ASP A 157 -17.79 2.63 6.21
C ASP A 157 -17.22 1.63 7.23
N ALA A 158 -17.32 0.33 6.98
CA ALA A 158 -16.70 -0.68 7.84
C ALA A 158 -15.15 -0.65 7.82
N GLY A 159 -14.57 0.12 6.90
CA GLY A 159 -13.14 0.18 6.68
C GLY A 159 -12.61 -0.98 5.84
N TYR A 160 -11.31 -0.93 5.62
CA TYR A 160 -10.53 -2.00 5.01
C TYR A 160 -11.12 -2.52 3.68
N ASP A 161 -11.13 -3.84 3.48
CA ASP A 161 -11.63 -4.53 2.29
C ASP A 161 -13.05 -4.13 1.90
N THR A 162 -13.94 -3.99 2.89
CA THR A 162 -15.37 -3.77 2.68
C THR A 162 -15.62 -2.42 2.02
N THR A 163 -15.03 -1.37 2.58
CA THR A 163 -15.10 -0.02 2.02
C THR A 163 -14.27 0.08 0.73
N ALA A 164 -13.12 -0.58 0.64
CA ALA A 164 -12.31 -0.60 -0.59
C ALA A 164 -13.09 -1.16 -1.79
N TYR A 165 -13.83 -2.26 -1.61
CA TYR A 165 -14.67 -2.81 -2.67
C TYR A 165 -15.85 -1.91 -3.03
N PHE A 166 -16.41 -1.17 -2.07
CA PHE A 166 -17.44 -0.18 -2.36
C PHE A 166 -16.90 0.97 -3.22
N LEU A 167 -15.75 1.52 -2.83
CA LEU A 167 -15.09 2.57 -3.60
C LEU A 167 -14.69 2.12 -4.99
N ALA A 168 -14.29 0.85 -5.16
CA ALA A 168 -14.01 0.28 -6.48
C ALA A 168 -15.27 0.19 -7.36
N TYR A 169 -16.41 -0.23 -6.79
CA TYR A 169 -17.70 -0.17 -7.48
C TYR A 169 -18.06 1.25 -7.90
N LEU A 170 -17.88 2.25 -7.02
CA LEU A 170 -18.19 3.63 -7.35
C LEU A 170 -17.28 4.20 -8.45
N GLU A 171 -15.97 3.90 -8.42
CA GLU A 171 -15.04 4.30 -9.48
C GLU A 171 -15.44 3.72 -10.84
N GLU A 172 -15.97 2.49 -10.87
CA GLU A 172 -16.45 1.84 -12.10
C GLU A 172 -17.73 2.49 -12.62
N GLU A 173 -18.73 2.66 -11.75
CA GLU A 173 -20.05 3.16 -12.15
C GLU A 173 -20.06 4.66 -12.48
N TYR A 174 -19.28 5.47 -11.75
CA TYR A 174 -19.27 6.93 -11.89
C TYR A 174 -18.05 7.46 -12.63
N GLY A 175 -17.07 6.59 -12.93
CA GLY A 175 -15.93 6.87 -13.79
C GLY A 175 -14.66 7.27 -13.04
N ARG A 176 -13.56 7.29 -13.80
CA ARG A 176 -12.21 7.55 -13.25
C ARG A 176 -12.12 8.90 -12.55
N GLY A 177 -11.58 8.91 -11.33
CA GLY A 177 -11.44 10.09 -10.49
C GLY A 177 -12.57 10.27 -9.48
N THR A 178 -13.54 9.36 -9.44
CA THR A 178 -14.62 9.37 -8.44
C THR A 178 -14.03 9.28 -7.02
N VAL A 179 -13.12 8.34 -6.78
CA VAL A 179 -12.50 8.17 -5.46
C VAL A 179 -11.57 9.34 -5.13
N ALA A 180 -10.92 9.96 -6.11
CA ALA A 180 -10.15 11.18 -5.90
C ALA A 180 -11.05 12.35 -5.42
N ALA A 181 -12.24 12.51 -6.03
CA ALA A 181 -13.21 13.53 -5.61
C ALA A 181 -13.78 13.25 -4.21
N ILE A 182 -14.05 11.98 -3.88
CA ILE A 182 -14.45 11.56 -2.53
C ILE A 182 -13.35 11.86 -1.52
N ASN A 183 -12.10 11.49 -1.82
CA ASN A 183 -10.94 11.79 -0.98
C ASN A 183 -10.82 13.31 -0.74
N ASN A 184 -10.88 14.14 -1.77
CA ASN A 184 -10.86 15.59 -1.60
C ASN A 184 -11.96 16.11 -0.67
N LYS A 185 -13.20 15.67 -0.87
CA LYS A 185 -14.34 16.10 -0.04
C LYS A 185 -14.27 15.56 1.38
N ALA A 186 -13.66 14.40 1.59
CA ALA A 186 -13.48 13.81 2.91
C ALA A 186 -12.42 14.50 3.77
N PHE A 187 -11.45 15.21 3.15
CA PHE A 187 -10.30 15.79 3.87
C PHE A 187 -10.12 17.31 3.72
N CYS A 188 -10.75 17.97 2.73
CA CYS A 188 -10.59 19.43 2.51
C CYS A 188 -11.81 20.26 2.94
N VAL A 189 -12.94 19.62 3.25
CA VAL A 189 -14.17 20.26 3.74
C VAL A 189 -14.63 19.49 4.97
N ASP A 190 -15.23 20.17 5.96
CA ASP A 190 -15.90 19.47 7.08
C ASP A 190 -16.85 18.40 6.48
N TYR A 191 -16.49 17.13 6.67
CA TYR A 191 -17.25 16.04 6.07
C TYR A 191 -18.71 16.12 6.51
N SER A 192 -19.60 15.97 5.54
CA SER A 192 -21.01 15.72 5.81
C SER A 192 -21.54 14.67 4.83
N PRO A 193 -22.59 13.92 5.19
CA PRO A 193 -23.21 12.97 4.27
C PRO A 193 -23.70 13.59 2.95
N ALA A 194 -23.86 14.92 2.88
CA ALA A 194 -24.26 15.62 1.66
C ALA A 194 -23.26 15.46 0.51
N ILE A 195 -21.98 15.18 0.79
CA ILE A 195 -20.96 15.04 -0.26
C ILE A 195 -21.31 13.94 -1.27
N TRP A 196 -21.96 12.86 -0.81
CA TRP A 196 -22.34 11.74 -1.67
C TRP A 196 -23.35 12.18 -2.72
N LYS A 197 -24.35 12.96 -2.30
CA LYS A 197 -25.36 13.50 -3.20
C LYS A 197 -24.81 14.58 -4.13
N GLU A 198 -23.90 15.42 -3.63
CA GLU A 198 -23.20 16.42 -4.44
C GLU A 198 -22.36 15.79 -5.55
N LEU A 199 -21.61 14.73 -5.22
CA LEU A 199 -20.69 14.08 -6.16
C LEU A 199 -21.41 13.10 -7.09
N LEU A 200 -22.33 12.29 -6.55
CA LEU A 200 -22.86 11.08 -7.21
C LEU A 200 -24.37 11.13 -7.41
N GLY A 201 -25.03 12.22 -6.99
CA GLY A 201 -26.47 12.43 -7.16
C GLY A 201 -27.36 11.61 -6.24
N LYS A 202 -26.79 10.77 -5.36
CA LYS A 202 -27.50 9.87 -4.44
C LYS A 202 -26.90 9.91 -3.05
N ASP A 203 -27.72 9.58 -2.05
CA ASP A 203 -27.26 9.42 -0.68
C ASP A 203 -26.47 8.09 -0.54
N VAL A 204 -25.51 8.04 0.39
CA VAL A 204 -24.58 6.89 0.52
C VAL A 204 -25.28 5.55 0.77
N ASP A 205 -26.38 5.57 1.53
CA ASP A 205 -27.15 4.36 1.81
C ASP A 205 -27.76 3.78 0.53
N MET A 206 -28.23 4.63 -0.39
CA MET A 206 -28.76 4.18 -1.69
C MET A 206 -27.65 3.60 -2.56
N LEU A 207 -26.48 4.24 -2.58
CA LEU A 207 -25.31 3.75 -3.32
C LEU A 207 -24.83 2.39 -2.79
N TRP A 208 -24.84 2.23 -1.47
CA TRP A 208 -24.47 0.99 -0.80
C TRP A 208 -25.46 -0.14 -1.09
N ASP A 209 -26.77 0.15 -1.00
CA ASP A 209 -27.82 -0.81 -1.34
C ASP A 209 -27.70 -1.26 -2.80
N GLU A 210 -27.47 -0.32 -3.73
CA GLU A 210 -27.24 -0.65 -5.14
C GLU A 210 -26.03 -1.56 -5.35
N LYS A 211 -24.92 -1.31 -4.64
CA LYS A 211 -23.76 -2.19 -4.64
C LYS A 211 -24.09 -3.58 -4.08
N MET A 212 -25.00 -3.68 -3.12
CA MET A 212 -25.38 -4.96 -2.49
C MET A 212 -26.38 -5.79 -3.30
N ASP A 213 -27.21 -5.11 -4.08
CA ASP A 213 -28.19 -5.69 -5.00
C ASP A 213 -27.57 -6.02 -6.37
N SER A 214 -26.47 -5.35 -6.72
CA SER A 214 -25.66 -5.72 -7.87
C SER A 214 -25.23 -7.18 -7.75
N PRO A 215 -25.42 -8.02 -8.78
CA PRO A 215 -25.14 -9.45 -8.69
C PRO A 215 -23.66 -9.68 -8.36
N SER A 216 -23.40 -10.03 -7.11
CA SER A 216 -22.11 -10.60 -6.70
C SER A 216 -22.10 -12.03 -7.21
N ASP A 217 -21.19 -12.37 -8.13
CA ASP A 217 -20.99 -13.72 -8.67
C ASP A 217 -20.90 -14.78 -7.56
N SER A 218 -22.05 -15.30 -7.15
CA SER A 218 -22.18 -16.51 -6.37
C SER A 218 -23.45 -17.21 -6.84
N SER A 219 -23.26 -18.28 -7.61
CA SER A 219 -24.24 -19.18 -8.23
C SER A 219 -24.81 -18.77 -9.61
N THR A 220 -24.30 -19.37 -10.69
CA THR A 220 -25.02 -20.35 -11.53
C THR A 220 -24.20 -20.80 -12.75
N ASN A 221 -24.28 -22.10 -13.05
CA ASN A 221 -23.74 -22.74 -14.24
C ASN A 221 -24.48 -22.27 -15.50
N SER A 222 -24.01 -21.19 -16.12
CA SER A 222 -24.15 -20.89 -17.54
C SER A 222 -23.24 -19.71 -17.83
N SER A 223 -22.24 -19.87 -18.72
CA SER A 223 -21.18 -18.88 -19.00
C SER A 223 -21.55 -17.43 -18.67
N PRO A 224 -21.18 -16.94 -17.47
CA PRO A 224 -21.44 -15.58 -17.05
C PRO A 224 -20.25 -14.69 -17.43
N SER A 225 -20.52 -13.44 -17.80
CA SER A 225 -19.47 -12.41 -17.84
C SER A 225 -18.93 -12.22 -16.43
N LYS A 226 -17.67 -12.58 -16.21
CA LYS A 226 -16.96 -12.44 -14.92
C LYS A 226 -17.26 -11.08 -14.25
N ASN A 227 -17.65 -11.12 -12.98
CA ASN A 227 -17.75 -9.96 -12.08
C ASN A 227 -16.38 -9.25 -11.95
N TRP A 228 -16.40 -7.93 -11.73
CA TRP A 228 -15.22 -7.06 -11.63
C TRP A 228 -14.27 -7.46 -10.50
N ALA A 229 -14.78 -7.95 -9.36
CA ALA A 229 -13.95 -8.46 -8.27
C ALA A 229 -13.14 -9.69 -8.69
N GLU A 230 -13.73 -10.57 -9.51
CA GLU A 230 -13.02 -11.69 -10.13
C GLU A 230 -12.12 -11.26 -11.31
N LYS A 231 -12.47 -10.17 -12.02
CA LYS A 231 -11.55 -9.52 -13.00
C LYS A 231 -10.33 -8.90 -12.31
N LEU A 232 -10.46 -8.43 -11.07
CA LEU A 232 -9.36 -7.99 -10.23
C LEU A 232 -8.52 -9.16 -9.65
N ASP A 233 -8.98 -10.40 -9.78
CA ASP A 233 -8.23 -11.62 -9.42
C ASP A 233 -7.63 -12.34 -10.64
N ASP A 234 -8.18 -12.16 -11.83
CA ASP A 234 -7.66 -12.76 -13.06
C ASP A 234 -6.36 -12.05 -13.49
N ALA A 235 -5.21 -12.71 -13.28
CA ALA A 235 -3.89 -12.21 -13.65
C ALA A 235 -3.71 -11.93 -15.15
N ASN A 236 -4.64 -12.36 -16.01
CA ASN A 236 -4.61 -12.16 -17.46
C ASN A 236 -5.74 -11.26 -17.99
N ALA A 237 -6.66 -10.79 -17.13
CA ALA A 237 -7.68 -9.82 -17.54
C ALA A 237 -7.13 -8.40 -17.41
N GLU A 238 -7.29 -7.63 -18.49
CA GLU A 238 -7.04 -6.18 -18.57
C GLU A 238 -8.38 -5.45 -18.39
N PRO A 239 -8.79 -5.05 -17.19
CA PRO A 239 -9.93 -4.17 -17.03
C PRO A 239 -9.47 -2.74 -17.34
N HIS A 240 -10.07 -2.15 -18.37
CA HIS A 240 -10.07 -0.73 -18.72
C HIS A 240 -9.13 0.18 -17.89
N GLY A 241 -7.82 0.13 -18.19
CA GLY A 241 -6.88 1.20 -17.88
C GLY A 241 -6.33 1.33 -16.45
N LEU A 242 -6.66 0.43 -15.52
CA LEU A 242 -6.23 0.54 -14.10
C LEU A 242 -5.10 -0.40 -13.67
N ARG A 243 -4.58 -1.25 -14.56
CA ARG A 243 -3.56 -2.26 -14.21
C ARG A 243 -2.25 -2.09 -14.95
N GLN A 244 -1.35 -1.31 -14.37
CA GLN A 244 0.03 -1.76 -14.33
C GLN A 244 0.32 -2.19 -12.91
N GLN A 245 1.06 -3.27 -12.72
CA GLN A 245 1.65 -3.65 -11.43
C GLN A 245 3.16 -3.39 -11.54
N PRO A 246 3.58 -2.11 -11.62
CA PRO A 246 4.95 -1.79 -12.01
C PRO A 246 5.94 -2.30 -10.97
N TRP A 247 5.51 -2.36 -9.70
CA TRP A 247 6.27 -3.00 -8.61
C TRP A 247 6.71 -4.44 -8.93
N LYS A 248 5.90 -5.25 -9.62
CA LYS A 248 6.31 -6.61 -10.04
C LYS A 248 7.43 -6.58 -11.06
N LYS A 249 7.44 -5.58 -11.92
CA LYS A 249 8.50 -5.41 -12.92
C LYS A 249 9.79 -4.94 -12.25
N ILE A 250 9.70 -3.95 -11.34
CA ILE A 250 10.85 -3.44 -10.58
C ILE A 250 11.52 -4.59 -9.80
N LEU A 251 10.75 -5.35 -9.02
CA LEU A 251 11.30 -6.50 -8.28
C LEU A 251 11.97 -7.56 -9.19
N LYS A 252 11.38 -7.85 -10.36
CA LYS A 252 11.96 -8.81 -11.32
C LYS A 252 13.23 -8.29 -12.00
N GLU A 253 13.31 -6.99 -12.25
CA GLU A 253 14.49 -6.37 -12.83
C GLU A 253 15.63 -6.39 -11.82
N ASP A 254 15.35 -6.15 -10.55
CA ASP A 254 16.33 -6.22 -9.48
C ASP A 254 16.88 -7.65 -9.27
N GLU A 255 16.05 -8.68 -9.30
CA GLU A 255 16.49 -10.08 -9.20
C GLU A 255 17.53 -10.46 -10.28
N LYS A 256 17.38 -9.91 -11.49
CA LYS A 256 18.32 -10.14 -12.61
C LYS A 256 19.67 -9.45 -12.42
N HIS A 257 19.72 -8.35 -11.67
CA HIS A 257 20.97 -7.64 -11.38
C HIS A 257 21.73 -8.26 -10.20
N HIS A 258 21.05 -8.98 -9.31
CA HIS A 258 21.67 -9.71 -8.18
C HIS A 258 22.24 -11.08 -8.57
N SER A 259 21.85 -11.61 -9.73
CA SER A 259 22.47 -12.78 -10.34
C SER A 259 23.76 -12.37 -11.10
N GLY A 260 24.76 -11.93 -10.34
CA GLY A 260 26.12 -11.71 -10.85
C GLY A 260 26.73 -13.03 -11.38
N PRO A 261 27.78 -12.97 -12.22
CA PRO A 261 28.47 -14.18 -12.66
C PRO A 261 28.99 -14.94 -11.43
N ASP A 262 28.86 -16.27 -11.44
CA ASP A 262 29.46 -17.16 -10.44
C ASP A 262 30.91 -16.71 -10.21
N LEU A 263 31.18 -16.09 -9.06
CA LEU A 263 32.53 -15.75 -8.67
C LEU A 263 33.26 -17.08 -8.51
N ALA A 264 34.19 -17.36 -9.43
CA ALA A 264 35.07 -18.50 -9.32
C ALA A 264 35.69 -18.51 -7.91
N PRO A 265 35.79 -19.69 -7.26
CA PRO A 265 36.30 -19.77 -5.90
C PRO A 265 37.67 -19.11 -5.83
N ILE A 266 37.81 -18.14 -4.93
CA ILE A 266 39.08 -17.50 -4.62
C ILE A 266 39.99 -18.57 -4.02
N ASP A 267 41.06 -18.93 -4.74
CA ASP A 267 42.09 -19.83 -4.23
C ASP A 267 42.89 -19.11 -3.13
N CYS A 268 42.53 -19.39 -1.88
CA CYS A 268 43.20 -18.85 -0.70
C CYS A 268 44.53 -19.55 -0.36
N ALA A 269 45.09 -20.39 -1.24
CA ALA A 269 46.35 -21.12 -0.99
C ALA A 269 47.59 -20.22 -0.78
N GLY A 270 47.51 -18.91 -1.07
CA GLY A 270 48.64 -17.98 -0.91
C GLY A 270 48.76 -17.24 0.43
N CYS A 271 47.80 -17.40 1.36
CA CYS A 271 47.69 -16.53 2.54
C CYS A 271 48.16 -17.17 3.86
N ILE A 272 49.15 -18.07 3.83
CA ILE A 272 49.80 -18.56 5.06
C ILE A 272 51.14 -17.84 5.24
N PRO A 273 51.29 -16.95 6.24
CA PRO A 273 52.59 -16.37 6.54
C PRO A 273 53.56 -17.48 7.03
N PRO A 274 54.85 -17.42 6.66
CA PRO A 274 55.82 -18.41 7.11
C PRO A 274 55.95 -18.39 8.64
N THR A 275 55.91 -19.57 9.25
CA THR A 275 56.18 -19.75 10.67
C THR A 275 57.61 -19.34 11.00
N PRO A 276 57.86 -18.60 12.10
CA PRO A 276 59.21 -18.23 12.47
C PRO A 276 59.98 -19.47 12.93
N SER A 277 61.11 -19.74 12.26
CA SER A 277 62.10 -20.73 12.69
C SER A 277 62.64 -20.33 14.06
N VAL A 278 62.42 -21.20 15.06
CA VAL A 278 63.12 -21.15 16.33
C VAL A 278 64.49 -21.78 16.11
N ALA A 279 65.54 -20.96 16.13
CA ALA A 279 66.91 -21.45 16.18
C ALA A 279 67.23 -21.97 17.60
N ALA A 280 67.83 -23.16 17.65
CA ALA A 280 68.37 -23.79 18.85
C ALA A 280 69.70 -23.16 19.30
#